data_AF-X8AGP8-F1
#
_entry.id   AF-X8AGP8-F1
#
_cell.length_a   1.000
_cell.length_b   1.000
_cell.length_c   1.000
_cell.angle_alpha   90.00
_cell.angle_beta   90.00
_cell.angle_gamma   90.00
#
_symmetry.space_group_name_H-M   'P 1'
#
loop_
_entity.id
_entity.type
_entity.pdbx_description
1 polymer ?
#
loop_
_entity_poly.entity_id
_entity_poly.type
_entity_poly.pdbx_seq_one_letter_code
_entity_poly.pdbx_strand_id
1 'polypeptide(L)'
;MAVVAATDPLRSSARNRADALLAHNVLAAFAGRPLRRYQPPGRRWGSVLGPLPDGLDVYTAHGRAFRFPAWTFHKVLLPLVVGWGYYRGVRRNDPQLATLSERAPLR
;
A
#
# COMPACT_ATOMS: atom_id res chain seq x y z
N MET A 1 15.49 4.07 9.98
CA MET A 1 14.38 3.48 9.21
C MET A 1 14.09 2.09 9.77
N ALA A 2 13.18 1.97 10.75
CA ALA A 2 12.86 0.68 11.37
C ALA A 2 11.68 0.06 10.61
N VAL A 3 11.90 -1.11 10.00
CA VAL A 3 10.85 -1.78 9.23
C VAL A 3 9.92 -2.50 10.22
N VAL A 4 8.65 -2.07 10.31
CA VAL A 4 7.59 -2.70 11.12
C VAL A 4 7.45 -4.22 10.85
N ALA A 5 7.94 -4.69 9.70
CA ALA A 5 7.99 -6.10 9.34
C ALA A 5 8.94 -6.95 10.21
N ALA A 6 9.91 -6.35 10.90
CA ALA A 6 10.88 -7.09 11.71
C ALA A 6 10.29 -7.61 13.04
N THR A 7 9.24 -6.97 13.55
CA THR A 7 8.59 -7.30 14.82
C THR A 7 7.35 -8.19 14.67
N ASP A 8 6.94 -8.51 13.43
CA ASP A 8 5.84 -9.43 13.15
C ASP A 8 6.39 -10.71 12.49
N PRO A 9 6.39 -11.87 13.19
CA PRO A 9 6.95 -13.13 12.69
C PRO A 9 6.40 -13.56 11.33
N LEU A 10 5.18 -13.17 11.00
CA LEU A 10 4.51 -13.57 9.76
C LEU A 10 4.68 -12.57 8.62
N ARG A 11 5.35 -11.42 8.87
CA ARG A 11 5.40 -10.25 7.98
C ARG A 11 4.01 -9.86 7.47
N SER A 12 2.98 -10.13 8.28
CA SER A 12 1.58 -9.86 8.00
C SER A 12 1.30 -8.37 8.03
N SER A 13 2.00 -7.66 8.93
CA SER A 13 1.98 -6.21 9.08
C SER A 13 2.33 -5.47 7.77
N ALA A 14 3.35 -5.94 7.06
CA ALA A 14 3.74 -5.38 5.76
C ALA A 14 2.68 -5.62 4.66
N ARG A 15 1.99 -6.76 4.71
CA ARG A 15 1.00 -7.17 3.70
C ARG A 15 -0.40 -6.59 3.94
N ASN A 16 -0.73 -6.27 5.19
CA ASN A 16 -2.07 -5.85 5.61
C ASN A 16 -2.14 -4.38 6.02
N ARG A 17 -1.31 -3.52 5.40
CA ARG A 17 -1.31 -2.07 5.60
C ARG A 17 -1.11 -1.60 7.05
N ALA A 18 -0.20 -2.23 7.80
CA ALA A 18 0.17 -1.75 9.13
C ALA A 18 0.96 -0.43 9.10
N ASP A 19 1.37 0.05 7.94
CA ASP A 19 1.98 1.37 7.72
C ASP A 19 1.04 2.51 8.12
N ALA A 20 -0.26 2.40 7.81
CA ALA A 20 -1.26 3.40 8.24
C ALA A 20 -1.43 3.43 9.77
N LEU A 21 -1.38 2.26 10.41
CA LEU A 21 -1.40 2.14 11.86
C LEU A 21 -0.15 2.76 12.49
N LEU A 22 1.02 2.54 11.88
CA LEU A 22 2.27 3.16 12.32
C LEU A 22 2.19 4.68 12.23
N ALA A 23 1.78 5.21 11.07
CA ALA A 23 1.64 6.65 10.87
C ALA A 23 0.67 7.26 11.90
N HIS A 24 -0.45 6.59 12.18
CA HIS A 24 -1.38 7.01 13.22
C HIS A 24 -0.72 7.03 14.61
N ASN A 25 -0.01 5.96 14.98
CA ASN A 25 0.63 5.84 16.28
C ASN A 25 1.77 6.85 16.48
N VAL A 26 2.52 7.19 15.43
CA VAL A 26 3.52 8.25 15.47
C VAL A 26 2.86 9.58 15.80
N LEU A 27 1.80 9.95 15.08
CA LEU A 27 1.05 11.19 15.35
C LEU A 27 0.39 11.18 16.74
N ALA A 28 -0.14 10.03 17.17
CA ALA A 28 -0.75 9.87 18.49
C ALA A 28 0.28 10.00 19.62
N ALA A 29 1.49 9.46 19.45
CA ALA A 29 2.57 9.60 20.42
C ALA A 29 2.96 11.07 20.62
N PHE A 30 3.08 11.84 19.54
CA PHE A 30 3.36 13.28 19.63
C PHE A 30 2.21 14.08 20.26
N ALA A 31 0.97 13.62 20.11
CA ALA A 31 -0.21 14.25 20.68
C ALA A 31 -0.58 13.76 22.10
N GLY A 32 0.22 12.86 22.70
CA GLY A 32 -0.09 12.25 24.01
C GLY A 32 -1.36 11.39 24.01
N ARG A 33 -1.78 10.88 22.85
CA ARG A 33 -3.01 10.10 22.66
C ARG A 33 -2.72 8.60 22.75
N PRO A 34 -3.72 7.77 23.12
CA PRO A 34 -3.54 6.32 23.21
C PRO A 34 -3.15 5.70 21.87
N LEU A 35 -2.18 4.77 21.92
CA LEU A 35 -1.68 4.03 20.77
C LEU A 35 -2.60 2.86 20.42
N ARG A 36 -2.71 2.55 19.13
CA ARG A 36 -3.46 1.40 18.64
C ARG A 36 -2.56 0.18 18.47
N ARG A 37 -3.07 -1.00 18.80
CA ARG A 37 -2.35 -2.27 18.62
C ARG A 37 -2.71 -2.89 17.26
N TYR A 38 -1.72 -3.47 16.59
CA TYR A 38 -1.95 -4.21 15.34
C TYR A 38 -2.72 -5.49 15.64
N GLN A 39 -3.83 -5.69 14.93
CA GLN A 39 -4.56 -6.96 14.91
C GLN A 39 -4.53 -7.51 13.48
N PRO A 40 -3.84 -8.63 13.23
CA PRO A 40 -3.84 -9.25 11.91
C PRO A 40 -5.24 -9.79 11.58
N PRO A 41 -5.68 -9.75 10.32
CA PRO A 41 -6.94 -10.34 9.91
C PRO A 41 -6.94 -11.85 10.17
N GLY A 42 -8.00 -12.35 10.82
CA GLY A 42 -8.12 -13.77 11.21
C GLY A 42 -8.30 -14.73 10.02
N ARG A 43 -8.55 -14.21 8.82
CA ARG A 43 -8.66 -14.99 7.58
C ARG A 43 -7.65 -14.47 6.56
N ARG A 44 -6.88 -15.37 5.99
CA ARG A 44 -6.02 -15.08 4.83
C ARG A 44 -6.92 -14.90 3.61
N TRP A 45 -6.59 -13.94 2.75
CA TRP A 45 -7.19 -13.87 1.43
C TRP A 45 -6.82 -15.17 0.68
N GLY A 46 -7.74 -15.69 -0.14
CA GLY A 46 -7.44 -16.86 -0.97
C GLY A 46 -6.33 -16.56 -1.97
N SER A 47 -5.78 -17.60 -2.58
CA SER A 47 -4.75 -17.47 -3.61
C SER A 47 -5.25 -16.59 -4.75
N VAL A 48 -4.53 -15.52 -5.05
CA VAL A 48 -4.73 -14.73 -6.26
C VAL A 48 -3.74 -15.27 -7.28
N LEU A 49 -4.22 -15.99 -8.29
CA LEU A 49 -3.42 -16.22 -9.49
C LEU A 49 -3.34 -14.86 -10.19
N GLY A 50 -2.13 -14.40 -10.49
CA GLY A 50 -1.92 -13.10 -11.12
C GLY A 50 -2.77 -12.94 -12.40
N PRO A 51 -2.95 -11.71 -12.90
CA PRO A 51 -3.76 -11.50 -14.09
C PRO A 51 -3.22 -12.35 -15.25
N LEU A 52 -3.99 -13.36 -15.65
CA LEU A 52 -3.80 -14.05 -16.92
C LEU A 52 -4.14 -13.06 -18.05
N PRO A 53 -3.70 -13.32 -19.29
CA PRO A 53 -4.04 -12.46 -20.44
C PRO A 53 -5.54 -12.14 -20.54
N ASP A 54 -6.39 -13.08 -20.12
CA ASP A 54 -7.85 -12.98 -20.22
C ASP A 54 -8.54 -12.40 -18.97
N GLY A 55 -7.81 -12.25 -17.85
CA GLY A 55 -8.39 -11.73 -16.61
C GLY A 55 -7.74 -12.23 -15.32
N LEU A 56 -8.31 -11.77 -14.21
CA LEU A 56 -7.87 -12.08 -12.85
C LEU A 56 -8.93 -12.93 -12.14
N ASP A 57 -8.55 -14.14 -11.73
CA ASP A 57 -9.40 -15.01 -10.91
C ASP A 57 -9.10 -14.80 -9.42
N VAL A 58 -10.11 -14.33 -8.68
CA VAL A 58 -10.02 -14.06 -7.25
C VAL A 58 -10.82 -15.09 -6.49
N TYR A 59 -10.11 -15.90 -5.71
CA TYR A 59 -10.71 -16.91 -4.83
C TYR A 59 -10.89 -16.32 -3.43
N THR A 60 -12.14 -16.19 -3.00
CA THR A 60 -12.47 -15.72 -1.66
C THR A 60 -12.23 -16.81 -0.60
N ALA A 61 -12.05 -16.41 0.66
CA ALA A 61 -11.88 -17.35 1.77
C ALA A 61 -13.09 -18.28 2.03
N HIS A 62 -14.22 -18.03 1.36
CA HIS A 62 -15.43 -18.87 1.39
C HIS A 62 -15.55 -19.80 0.17
N GLY A 63 -14.51 -19.88 -0.67
CA GLY A 63 -14.46 -20.76 -1.85
C GLY A 63 -15.14 -20.21 -3.10
N ARG A 64 -15.71 -18.99 -3.05
CA ARG A 64 -16.26 -18.34 -4.26
C ARG A 64 -15.14 -17.78 -5.13
N ALA A 65 -15.19 -18.07 -6.42
CA ALA A 65 -14.30 -17.49 -7.43
C ALA A 65 -15.01 -16.34 -8.16
N PHE A 66 -14.34 -15.19 -8.28
CA PHE A 66 -14.76 -14.06 -9.11
C PHE A 66 -13.72 -13.79 -10.17
N ARG A 67 -14.16 -13.71 -11.43
CA ARG A 67 -13.28 -13.39 -12.56
C ARG A 67 -13.45 -11.93 -12.94
N PHE A 68 -12.38 -11.15 -12.80
CA PHE A 68 -12.31 -9.78 -13.30
C PHE A 68 -11.73 -9.77 -14.71
N PRO A 69 -12.40 -9.15 -15.70
CA PRO A 69 -11.82 -8.96 -17.03
C PRO A 69 -10.50 -8.19 -16.96
N ALA A 70 -9.55 -8.52 -17.83
CA ALA A 70 -8.22 -7.88 -17.86
C ALA A 70 -8.30 -6.34 -17.98
N TRP A 71 -9.26 -5.82 -18.76
CA TRP A 71 -9.44 -4.36 -18.90
C TRP A 71 -9.79 -3.70 -17.56
N THR A 72 -10.63 -4.34 -16.75
CA THR A 72 -11.04 -3.83 -15.43
C THR A 72 -9.85 -3.81 -14.47
N PHE A 73 -8.99 -4.82 -14.54
CA PHE A 73 -7.76 -4.85 -13.76
C PHE A 73 -6.83 -3.67 -14.11
N HIS A 74 -6.55 -3.46 -15.40
CA HIS A 74 -5.63 -2.42 -15.85
C HIS A 74 -6.19 -1.00 -15.75
N LYS A 75 -7.48 -0.80 -16.04
CA LYS A 75 -8.09 0.54 -16.14
C LYS A 75 -8.72 1.03 -14.84
N VAL A 76 -9.12 0.12 -13.95
CA VAL A 76 -9.89 0.48 -12.75
C VAL A 76 -9.15 0.03 -11.48
N LEU A 77 -8.81 -1.25 -11.38
CA LEU A 77 -8.23 -1.81 -10.16
C LEU A 77 -6.85 -1.22 -9.86
N LEU A 78 -5.92 -1.27 -10.81
CA LEU A 78 -4.55 -0.76 -10.65
C LEU A 78 -4.53 0.74 -10.30
N PRO A 79 -5.17 1.64 -11.05
CA PRO A 79 -5.13 3.08 -10.74
C PRO A 79 -5.76 3.43 -9.39
N LEU A 80 -6.87 2.80 -9.02
CA LEU A 80 -7.57 3.10 -7.77
C LEU A 80 -6.89 2.46 -6.56
N VAL A 81 -6.49 1.19 -6.66
CA VAL A 81 -5.90 0.46 -5.52
C VAL A 81 -4.45 0.89 -5.32
N VAL A 82 -3.64 0.92 -6.38
CA VAL A 82 -2.22 1.27 -6.28
C VAL A 82 -2.05 2.79 -6.27
N GLY A 83 -2.54 3.47 -7.30
CA GLY A 83 -2.37 4.91 -7.44
C GLY A 83 -3.03 5.69 -6.30
N TRP A 84 -4.33 5.49 -6.09
CA TRP A 84 -5.05 6.20 -5.03
C TRP A 84 -5.02 5.51 -3.68
N GLY A 85 -4.90 4.18 -3.61
CA GLY A 85 -5.03 3.45 -2.36
C GLY A 85 -3.71 3.23 -1.62
N TYR A 86 -2.60 2.98 -2.32
CA TYR A 86 -1.28 2.79 -1.73
C TYR A 86 -0.43 4.06 -1.76
N TYR A 87 -0.44 4.78 -2.89
CA TYR A 87 0.39 5.98 -3.07
C TYR A 87 -0.32 7.29 -2.74
N ARG A 88 -1.48 7.27 -2.08
CA ARG A 88 -2.27 8.46 -1.69
C ARG A 88 -1.44 9.44 -0.87
N GLY A 89 -0.72 10.34 -1.52
CA GLY A 89 0.17 11.29 -0.84
C GLY A 89 1.60 11.34 -1.36
N VAL A 90 1.99 10.44 -2.27
CA VAL A 90 3.22 10.65 -3.06
C VAL A 90 2.93 11.79 -4.04
N ARG A 91 3.28 13.01 -3.63
CA ARG A 91 3.35 14.15 -4.55
C ARG A 91 4.45 13.87 -5.57
N ARG A 92 4.33 14.42 -6.77
CA ARG A 92 5.47 14.44 -7.71
C ARG A 92 6.63 15.12 -6.99
N ASN A 93 7.64 14.33 -6.67
CA ASN A 93 8.93 14.82 -6.24
C ASN A 93 9.83 14.63 -7.47
N ASP A 94 10.13 15.74 -8.16
CA ASP A 94 11.10 15.76 -9.25
C ASP A 94 12.44 16.25 -8.69
N PRO A 95 13.22 15.37 -8.03
CA PRO A 95 14.49 15.76 -7.41
C PRO A 95 15.47 16.35 -8.43
N GLN A 96 15.33 15.96 -9.70
CA GLN A 96 16.17 16.47 -10.80
C GLN A 96 15.92 17.95 -11.10
N LEU A 97 14.69 18.47 -10.93
CA LEU A 97 14.39 19.89 -11.11
C LEU A 97 14.89 20.74 -9.95
N ALA A 98 14.88 20.20 -8.73
CA ALA A 98 15.42 20.87 -7.55
C ALA A 98 16.93 21.11 -7.68
N THR A 99 17.68 20.13 -8.21
CA THR A 99 19.14 20.26 -8.40
C THR A 99 19.53 21.24 -9.50
N LEU A 100 18.67 21.45 -10.51
CA LEU A 100 18.93 22.43 -11.57
C LEU A 100 18.67 23.87 -11.11
N SER A 101 17.71 24.07 -10.18
CA SER A 101 17.45 25.39 -9.59
C SER A 101 18.58 25.88 -8.68
N GLU A 102 19.30 24.98 -8.00
CA GLU A 102 20.46 25.31 -7.16
C GLU A 102 21.72 25.67 -7.97
N ARG A 103 21.77 25.28 -9.25
CA ARG A 103 22.92 25.52 -10.13
C ARG A 103 22.80 26.78 -10.99
N ALA A 104 21.69 27.51 -10.89
CA ALA A 104 21.53 28.76 -11.60
C ALA A 104 22.44 29.83 -10.97
N PRO A 105 23.44 30.38 -11.69
CA PRO A 105 24.23 31.47 -11.17
C PRO A 105 23.34 32.71 -11.06
N LEU A 106 23.30 33.31 -9.86
CA LEU A 106 22.65 34.60 -9.63
C LEU A 106 23.31 35.64 -10.57
N ARG A 107 22.51 36.18 -11.49
CA ARG A 107 22.88 37.33 -12.31
C ARG A 107 22.69 38.62 -11.53
#